data_AF-A0A5B9D809-F1
#
_entry.id   AF-A0A5B9D809-F1
#
_cell.length_a   1.000
_cell.length_b   1.000
_cell.length_c   1.000
_cell.angle_alpha   90.00
_cell.angle_beta   90.00
_cell.angle_gamma   90.00
#
_symmetry.space_group_name_H-M   'P 1'
#
loop_
_entity.id
_entity.type
_entity.pdbx_description
1 polymer ?
#
loop_
_entity_poly.entity_id
_entity_poly.type
_entity_poly.pdbx_seq_one_letter_code
_entity_poly.pdbx_strand_id
1 'polypeptide(L)'
;MNIQQYHGIPLEIEECEFLTSLEEILHKKIPLVEKIRFQTFGFIVKDFQIIKLSIFGCHLSYIPESIGNLKKVKVLYLSENHLNQLPSSFQKLEMLEELYLD
;
A
#
# COMPACT_ATOMS: atom_id res chain seq x y z
N MET A 1 -7.37 13.10 13.40
CA MET A 1 -6.41 12.03 13.10
C MET A 1 -6.68 10.94 14.12
N ASN A 2 -7.10 9.77 13.64
CA ASN A 2 -7.39 8.62 14.47
C ASN A 2 -6.27 7.61 14.23
N ILE A 3 -5.22 7.69 15.06
CA ILE A 3 -3.97 6.97 14.84
C ILE A 3 -4.00 5.63 15.58
N GLN A 4 -3.54 4.57 14.92
CA GLN A 4 -3.33 3.23 15.48
C GLN A 4 -1.90 2.74 15.20
N GLN A 5 -1.45 1.75 15.95
CA GLN A 5 -0.18 1.06 15.68
C GLN A 5 -0.39 -0.12 14.73
N TYR A 6 0.29 -0.08 13.57
CA TYR A 6 0.48 -1.21 12.68
C TYR A 6 1.89 -1.78 12.89
N HIS A 7 1.98 -2.95 13.55
CA HIS A 7 3.26 -3.56 13.95
C HIS A 7 4.23 -2.59 14.65
N GLY A 8 3.70 -1.70 15.49
CA GLY A 8 4.47 -0.67 16.21
C GLY A 8 4.70 0.64 15.45
N ILE A 9 4.22 0.74 14.21
CA ILE A 9 4.33 1.94 13.36
C ILE A 9 3.02 2.74 13.51
N PRO A 10 3.07 4.01 13.94
CA PRO A 10 1.88 4.84 14.04
C PRO A 10 1.39 5.26 12.65
N LEU A 11 0.12 4.99 12.36
CA LEU A 11 -0.56 5.27 11.09
C LEU A 11 -2.02 5.68 11.35
N GLU A 12 -2.64 6.38 10.41
CA GLU A 12 -4.11 6.52 10.44
C GLU A 12 -4.79 5.14 10.43
N ILE A 13 -5.90 5.03 11.15
CA ILE A 13 -6.61 3.75 11.38
C ILE A 13 -7.00 3.08 10.06
N GLU A 14 -7.49 3.84 9.08
CA GLU A 14 -7.94 3.28 7.81
C GLU A 14 -6.77 2.74 6.96
N GLU A 15 -5.56 3.28 7.14
CA GLU A 15 -4.35 2.77 6.49
C GLU A 15 -3.81 1.52 7.20
N CYS A 16 -3.95 1.44 8.53
CA CYS A 16 -3.67 0.21 9.28
C CYS A 16 -4.58 -0.93 8.82
N GLU A 17 -5.88 -0.66 8.67
CA GLU A 17 -6.86 -1.63 8.19
C GLU A 17 -6.51 -2.12 6.78
N PHE A 18 -6.15 -1.19 5.87
CA PHE A 18 -5.69 -1.56 4.53
C PHE A 18 -4.47 -2.48 4.55
N LEU A 19 -3.42 -2.11 5.29
CA LEU A 19 -2.21 -2.94 5.37
C LEU A 19 -2.50 -4.30 6.02
N THR A 20 -3.35 -4.34 7.05
CA THR A 20 -3.75 -5.60 7.70
C THR A 20 -4.50 -6.52 6.74
N SER A 21 -5.48 -6.00 5.99
CA SER A 21 -6.18 -6.78 4.97
C SER A 21 -5.23 -7.27 3.87
N LEU A 22 -4.25 -6.46 3.49
CA LEU A 22 -3.27 -6.84 2.47
C LEU A 22 -2.30 -7.92 2.99
N GLU A 23 -1.88 -7.85 4.26
CA GLU A 23 -1.08 -8.91 4.90
C GLU A 23 -1.81 -10.24 4.97
N GLU A 24 -3.12 -10.23 5.25
CA GLU A 24 -3.95 -11.44 5.27
C GLU A 24 -3.93 -12.13 3.90
N ILE A 25 -4.00 -11.37 2.82
CA ILE A 25 -3.92 -11.88 1.44
C ILE A 25 -2.51 -12.41 1.12
N LEU A 26 -1.48 -11.68 1.57
CA LEU A 26 -0.09 -11.98 1.26
C LEU A 26 0.52 -13.08 2.15
N HIS A 27 -0.11 -13.38 3.28
CA HIS A 27 0.41 -14.25 4.34
C HIS A 27 1.81 -13.85 4.84
N LYS A 28 2.16 -12.57 4.75
CA LYS A 28 3.43 -12.01 5.24
C LYS A 28 3.26 -10.55 5.61
N LYS A 29 4.07 -10.11 6.57
CA LYS A 29 4.05 -8.73 7.04
C LYS A 29 4.68 -7.77 6.04
N ILE A 30 4.10 -6.59 5.87
CA ILE A 30 4.63 -5.54 4.99
C ILE A 30 5.55 -4.65 5.84
N PRO A 31 6.87 -4.57 5.56
CA PRO A 31 7.79 -3.82 6.40
C PRO A 31 7.82 -2.32 6.06
N LEU A 32 8.12 -1.48 7.06
CA LEU A 32 8.58 -0.11 6.83
C LEU A 32 9.99 -0.15 6.23
N VAL A 33 10.22 0.62 5.17
CA VAL A 33 11.51 0.69 4.49
C VAL A 33 12.02 2.12 4.40
N GLU A 34 13.33 2.29 4.29
CA GLU A 34 13.94 3.63 4.12
C GLU A 34 13.71 4.21 2.73
N LYS A 35 13.61 3.34 1.71
CA LYS A 35 13.49 3.72 0.31
C LYS A 35 12.74 2.65 -0.49
N ILE A 36 11.97 3.09 -1.48
CA ILE A 36 11.37 2.23 -2.49
C ILE A 36 12.20 2.33 -3.77
N ARG A 37 12.65 1.18 -4.26
CA ARG A 37 13.35 0.98 -5.53
C ARG A 37 12.72 -0.23 -6.25
N PHE A 38 13.18 -0.49 -7.48
CA PHE A 38 12.83 -1.72 -8.21
C PHE A 38 12.99 -2.96 -7.31
N GLN A 39 11.99 -3.84 -7.32
CA GLN A 39 11.88 -5.07 -6.50
C GLN A 39 11.71 -4.90 -4.98
N THR A 40 11.42 -3.70 -4.49
CA THR A 40 11.20 -3.50 -3.05
C THR A 40 9.86 -4.11 -2.62
N PHE A 41 9.79 -4.69 -1.42
CA PHE A 41 8.54 -5.05 -0.76
C PHE A 41 8.47 -4.30 0.57
N GLY A 42 7.49 -3.39 0.71
CA GLY A 42 7.40 -2.52 1.88
C GLY A 42 6.72 -1.17 1.60
N PHE A 43 6.67 -0.33 2.62
CA PHE A 43 6.05 0.99 2.56
C PHE A 43 6.87 2.07 3.26
N ILE A 44 6.55 3.33 2.95
CA ILE A 44 7.14 4.53 3.57
C ILE A 44 6.02 5.39 4.11
N VAL A 45 6.23 5.90 5.33
CA VAL A 45 5.31 6.78 6.05
C VAL A 45 5.90 8.17 6.18
N LYS A 46 5.05 9.18 6.07
CA LYS A 46 5.34 10.55 6.47
C LYS A 46 4.12 11.12 7.18
N ASP A 47 4.33 11.78 8.32
CA ASP A 47 3.27 12.40 9.10
C ASP A 47 2.10 11.43 9.42
N PHE A 48 2.44 10.18 9.78
CA PHE A 48 1.50 9.07 10.06
C PHE A 48 0.66 8.60 8.86
N GLN A 49 1.04 8.98 7.63
CA GLN A 49 0.35 8.56 6.41
C GLN A 49 1.30 7.85 5.44
N ILE A 50 0.81 6.83 4.75
CA ILE A 50 1.56 6.10 3.72
C ILE A 50 1.72 6.99 2.50
N ILE A 51 2.98 7.29 2.16
CA ILE A 51 3.32 8.10 0.99
C ILE A 51 3.84 7.26 -0.18
N LYS A 52 4.38 6.06 0.08
CA LYS A 52 4.83 5.13 -0.95
C LYS A 52 4.57 3.70 -0.50
N LEU A 53 4.14 2.84 -1.42
CA LEU A 53 3.91 1.42 -1.19
C LEU A 53 4.42 0.60 -2.37
N SER A 54 5.09 -0.52 -2.07
CA SER A 54 5.60 -1.46 -3.06
C SER A 54 5.26 -2.88 -2.66
N ILE A 55 4.52 -3.57 -3.53
CA ILE A 55 4.08 -4.96 -3.38
C ILE A 55 4.61 -5.76 -4.58
N PHE A 56 5.89 -5.60 -4.88
CA PHE A 56 6.50 -6.24 -6.03
C PHE A 56 6.51 -7.77 -5.90
N GLY A 57 6.20 -8.50 -6.99
CA GLY A 57 6.50 -9.93 -7.07
C GLY A 57 5.71 -10.79 -6.07
N CYS A 58 4.48 -10.41 -5.75
CA CYS A 58 3.70 -11.04 -4.68
C CYS A 58 2.57 -11.95 -5.15
N HIS A 59 2.47 -12.19 -6.47
CA HIS A 59 1.42 -13.00 -7.09
C HIS A 59 0.01 -12.55 -6.72
N LEU A 60 -0.15 -11.26 -6.40
CA LEU A 60 -1.40 -10.71 -5.94
C LEU A 60 -2.43 -10.72 -7.09
N SER A 61 -3.61 -11.29 -6.85
CA SER A 61 -4.68 -11.37 -7.86
C SER A 61 -5.67 -10.21 -7.78
N TYR A 62 -5.78 -9.56 -6.62
CA TYR A 62 -6.59 -8.37 -6.42
C TYR A 62 -6.02 -7.48 -5.31
N ILE A 63 -6.34 -6.19 -5.37
CA ILE A 63 -6.07 -5.22 -4.31
C ILE A 63 -7.38 -4.96 -3.56
N PRO A 64 -7.38 -4.87 -2.21
CA PRO A 64 -8.56 -4.49 -1.44
C PRO A 64 -9.12 -3.11 -1.83
N GLU A 65 -10.44 -2.94 -1.81
CA GLU A 65 -11.11 -1.63 -2.03
C GLU A 65 -10.72 -0.57 -0.97
N SER A 66 -10.16 -0.99 0.17
CA SER A 66 -9.60 -0.07 1.16
C SER A 66 -8.33 0.64 0.68
N ILE A 67 -7.77 0.30 -0.48
CA ILE A 67 -6.63 1.06 -1.03
C ILE A 67 -6.99 2.53 -1.25
N GLY A 68 -8.25 2.85 -1.55
CA GLY A 68 -8.71 4.25 -1.67
C GLY A 68 -8.61 5.07 -0.37
N ASN A 69 -8.27 4.45 0.76
CA ASN A 69 -7.98 5.16 2.02
C ASN A 69 -6.57 5.76 2.03
N LEU A 70 -5.67 5.34 1.14
CA LEU A 70 -4.30 5.87 1.04
C LEU A 70 -4.27 7.24 0.34
N LYS A 71 -5.00 8.22 0.86
CA LYS A 71 -5.24 9.53 0.24
C LYS A 71 -3.96 10.36 0.01
N LYS A 72 -2.86 10.01 0.68
CA LYS A 72 -1.55 10.69 0.55
C LYS A 72 -0.51 9.88 -0.22
N VAL A 73 -0.87 8.69 -0.72
CA VAL A 73 0.08 7.89 -1.49
C VAL A 73 0.43 8.60 -2.79
N LYS A 74 1.73 8.69 -3.04
CA LYS A 74 2.30 9.31 -4.25
C LYS A 74 2.83 8.28 -5.21
N VAL A 75 3.33 7.16 -4.69
CA VAL A 75 4.00 6.14 -5.49
C VAL A 75 3.49 4.75 -5.13
N LEU A 76 2.99 4.04 -6.14
CA LEU A 76 2.54 2.65 -6.03
C LEU A 76 3.32 1.76 -7.01
N TYR A 77 4.08 0.81 -6.47
CA TYR A 77 4.72 -0.26 -7.25
C TYR A 77 3.96 -1.57 -7.05
N LEU A 78 3.24 -2.00 -8.08
CA LEU A 78 2.49 -3.25 -8.09
C LEU A 78 2.92 -4.19 -9.23
N SER A 79 4.07 -3.92 -9.85
CA SER A 79 4.67 -4.75 -10.89
C SER A 79 4.91 -6.19 -10.43
N GLU A 80 4.97 -7.13 -11.37
CA GLU A 80 5.17 -8.57 -11.12
C GLU A 80 4.08 -9.16 -10.20
N ASN A 81 2.84 -8.73 -10.39
CA ASN A 81 1.65 -9.37 -9.80
C ASN A 81 0.71 -9.90 -10.88
N HIS A 82 -0.38 -10.55 -10.47
CA HIS A 82 -1.39 -11.14 -11.36
C HIS A 82 -2.70 -10.36 -11.29
N LEU A 83 -2.60 -9.04 -11.21
CA LEU A 83 -3.75 -8.16 -11.05
C LEU A 83 -4.58 -8.13 -12.35
N ASN A 84 -5.78 -8.68 -12.30
CA ASN A 84 -6.70 -8.64 -13.44
C ASN A 84 -7.39 -7.28 -13.61
N GLN A 85 -7.57 -6.57 -12.50
CA GLN A 85 -8.23 -5.26 -12.45
C GLN A 85 -7.78 -4.48 -11.23
N LEU A 86 -7.87 -3.15 -11.32
CA LEU A 86 -7.74 -2.26 -10.18
C LEU A 86 -9.13 -2.02 -9.55
N PRO A 87 -9.26 -2.00 -8.21
CA PRO A 87 -10.51 -1.69 -7.54
C PRO A 87 -11.00 -0.28 -7.88
N SER A 88 -12.31 -0.07 -7.84
CA SER A 88 -12.95 1.20 -8.22
C SER A 88 -12.50 2.39 -7.35
N SER A 89 -12.12 2.11 -6.11
CA SER A 89 -11.54 3.05 -5.16
C SER A 89 -10.18 3.64 -5.56
N PHE A 90 -9.48 3.13 -6.59
CA PHE A 90 -8.25 3.76 -7.10
C PHE A 90 -8.47 5.23 -7.48
N GLN A 91 -9.69 5.61 -7.89
CA GLN A 91 -10.03 7.00 -8.19
C GLN A 91 -9.92 7.95 -6.97
N LYS A 92 -9.87 7.42 -5.75
CA LYS A 92 -9.73 8.19 -4.50
C LYS A 92 -8.27 8.50 -4.16
N LEU A 93 -7.31 7.98 -4.92
CA LEU A 93 -5.88 8.22 -4.72
C LEU A 93 -5.48 9.58 -5.32
N GLU A 94 -6.03 10.66 -4.75
CA GLU A 94 -5.93 12.02 -5.29
C GLU A 94 -4.50 12.55 -5.41
N MET A 95 -3.56 12.00 -4.63
CA MET A 95 -2.15 12.41 -4.58
C MET A 95 -1.22 11.47 -5.35
N LEU A 96 -1.75 10.47 -6.06
CA LEU A 96 -0.95 9.50 -6.80
C LEU A 96 -0.23 10.16 -7.98
N GLU A 97 1.09 10.04 -8.00
CA GLU A 97 1.97 10.63 -9.02
C GLU A 97 2.56 9.55 -9.93
N GLU A 98 2.88 8.38 -9.37
CA GLU A 98 3.50 7.26 -10.08
C GLU A 98 2.80 5.93 -9.76
N LEU A 99 2.47 5.18 -10.81
CA LEU A 99 1.87 3.85 -10.74
C LEU A 99 2.59 2.89 -11.69
N TYR A 100 3.09 1.78 -11.15
CA TYR A 100 3.77 0.72 -11.91
C TYR A 100 2.97 -0.59 -11.79
N LEU A 101 2.62 -1.20 -12.92
CA LEU A 101 1.72 -2.36 -13.02
C LEU A 101 2.26 -3.49 -13.94
N ASP A 102 3.45 -3.31 -14.49
CA ASP A 102 4.06 -4.18 -15.51
C ASP A 102 4.42 -5.59 -15.02
#